data_AF-A0A813EQU5-F1
#
_entry.id   AF-A0A813EQU5-F1
#
_cell.length_a   1.000
_cell.length_b   1.000
_cell.length_c   1.000
_cell.angle_alpha   90.00
_cell.angle_beta   90.00
_cell.angle_gamma   90.00
#
_symmetry.space_group_name_H-M   'P 1'
#
loop_
_entity.id
_entity.type
_entity.pdbx_description
1 polymer ?
#
loop_
_entity_poly.entity_id
_entity_poly.type
_entity_poly.pdbx_seq_one_letter_code
_entity_poly.pdbx_strand_id
1 'polypeptide(L)'
;MEGENNMGKLSMMVINFMTNQCGWGLQLVDGGNLGRDGSIREQQIKFKATHPLNLIAPHLMIELRQVGYVEINGANTNGIFDKLDGWLKQKWSASQIQADPQYCDVKFSTSSFKSRGSVEFRDQGYIEVNGLHDAQDVKSALDDYYIPQGCTHYTQGFLEKEPYCDLKYRTPGNFYYRSGSTNNLGKRTTELAHFMGNRGWKLMLCNGGQRHRALTGLLTGLRANALRATVS
;
A
#
# COMPACT_ATOMS: atom_id res chain seq x y z
N MET A 1 1.00 11.05 15.63
CA MET A 1 0.01 11.49 14.66
C MET A 1 -0.10 10.37 13.65
N GLU A 2 -0.57 9.19 14.05
CA GLU A 2 -0.44 7.99 13.27
C GLU A 2 -1.61 7.82 12.25
N GLY A 3 -1.27 7.92 10.96
CA GLY A 3 -2.09 7.93 9.74
C GLY A 3 -1.24 8.39 8.54
N GLU A 4 -0.29 9.27 8.86
CA GLU A 4 0.60 9.98 7.97
C GLU A 4 1.85 9.19 7.64
N ASN A 5 1.97 8.70 6.41
CA ASN A 5 3.29 8.51 5.83
C ASN A 5 3.60 9.69 4.92
N ASN A 6 4.88 9.99 4.77
CA ASN A 6 5.32 10.99 3.80
C ASN A 6 5.63 10.37 2.43
N MET A 7 5.23 9.12 2.16
CA MET A 7 5.57 8.40 0.92
C MET A 7 5.12 9.20 -0.31
N GLY A 8 3.86 9.62 -0.35
CA GLY A 8 3.36 10.44 -1.47
C GLY A 8 4.13 11.76 -1.66
N LYS A 9 4.57 12.39 -0.57
CA LYS A 9 5.41 13.61 -0.63
C LYS A 9 6.79 13.29 -1.19
N LEU A 10 7.42 12.22 -0.72
CA LEU A 10 8.74 11.78 -1.20
C LEU A 10 8.68 11.37 -2.68
N SER A 11 7.63 10.66 -3.10
CA SER A 11 7.39 10.31 -4.50
C SER A 11 7.30 11.55 -5.38
N MET A 12 6.55 12.58 -4.98
CA MET A 12 6.46 13.83 -5.73
C MET A 12 7.79 14.58 -5.79
N MET A 13 8.62 14.51 -4.75
CA MET A 13 9.97 15.09 -4.78
C MET A 13 10.86 14.40 -5.82
N VAL A 14 10.82 13.05 -5.88
CA VAL A 14 11.54 12.26 -6.88
C VAL A 14 11.03 12.58 -8.28
N ILE A 15 9.72 12.59 -8.48
CA ILE A 15 9.10 12.92 -9.78
C ILE A 15 9.56 14.31 -10.25
N ASN A 16 9.45 15.34 -9.40
CA ASN A 16 9.88 16.69 -9.75
C ASN A 16 11.36 16.76 -10.11
N PHE A 17 12.22 16.05 -9.39
CA PHE A 17 13.64 15.99 -9.71
C PHE A 17 13.88 15.32 -11.08
N MET A 18 13.28 14.16 -11.30
CA MET A 18 13.46 13.37 -12.51
C MET A 18 12.91 14.09 -13.75
N THR A 19 11.72 14.69 -13.66
CA THR A 19 11.08 15.37 -14.80
C THR A 19 11.70 16.73 -15.08
N ASN A 20 11.91 17.55 -14.05
CA ASN A 20 12.25 18.96 -14.25
C ASN A 20 13.75 19.21 -14.30
N GLN A 21 14.57 18.37 -13.67
CA GLN A 21 16.02 18.55 -13.61
C GLN A 21 16.77 17.51 -14.45
N CYS A 22 16.25 16.28 -14.55
CA CYS A 22 16.93 15.21 -15.30
C CYS A 22 16.36 15.01 -16.72
N GLY A 23 15.20 15.58 -17.05
CA GLY A 23 14.57 15.45 -18.36
C GLY A 23 13.99 14.07 -18.67
N TRP A 24 13.65 13.29 -17.64
CA TRP A 24 13.01 11.97 -17.77
C TRP A 24 11.49 12.10 -17.73
N GLY A 25 10.78 11.36 -18.60
CA GLY A 25 9.31 11.33 -18.60
C GLY A 25 8.78 10.33 -17.57
N LEU A 26 7.82 10.74 -16.75
CA LEU A 26 7.08 9.84 -15.87
C LEU A 26 6.22 8.87 -16.71
N GLN A 27 6.25 7.57 -16.37
CA GLN A 27 5.43 6.54 -17.02
C GLN A 27 4.35 5.99 -16.11
N LEU A 28 4.72 5.61 -14.88
CA LEU A 28 3.82 4.96 -13.94
C LEU A 28 4.27 5.22 -12.51
N VAL A 29 3.29 5.34 -11.62
CA VAL A 29 3.46 5.28 -10.17
C VAL A 29 2.61 4.13 -9.68
N ASP A 30 3.23 3.09 -9.13
CA ASP A 30 2.55 1.90 -8.62
C ASP A 30 2.89 1.67 -7.15
N GLY A 31 1.94 1.20 -6.37
CA GLY A 31 2.04 1.06 -4.92
C GLY A 31 1.79 -0.39 -4.50
N GLY A 32 2.68 -0.93 -3.68
CA GLY A 32 2.58 -2.27 -3.11
C GLY A 32 2.49 -2.23 -1.59
N ASN A 33 1.74 -3.17 -1.03
CA ASN A 33 1.81 -3.52 0.39
C ASN A 33 2.43 -4.92 0.46
N LEU A 34 3.64 -5.04 1.01
CA LEU A 34 4.36 -6.27 1.27
C LEU A 34 4.33 -6.65 2.76
N GLY A 35 4.89 -7.83 3.06
CA GLY A 35 4.86 -8.43 4.39
C GLY A 35 3.66 -9.36 4.56
N ARG A 36 3.70 -10.21 5.59
CA ARG A 36 2.65 -11.21 5.87
C ARG A 36 1.26 -10.57 6.09
N ASP A 37 1.26 -9.29 6.47
CA ASP A 37 0.12 -8.48 6.85
C ASP A 37 -0.02 -7.18 6.03
N GLY A 38 0.84 -6.94 5.03
CA GLY A 38 0.85 -5.68 4.27
C GLY A 38 1.45 -4.49 5.03
N SER A 39 2.18 -4.72 6.12
CA SER A 39 2.80 -3.66 6.95
C SER A 39 3.90 -2.88 6.23
N ILE A 40 4.50 -3.44 5.19
CA ILE A 40 5.59 -2.81 4.45
C ILE A 40 5.01 -2.14 3.22
N ARG A 41 4.98 -0.80 3.20
CA ARG A 41 4.56 -0.06 2.00
C ARG A 41 5.76 0.20 1.09
N GLU A 42 5.49 0.05 -0.19
CA GLU A 42 6.43 0.31 -1.26
C GLU A 42 5.77 1.16 -2.35
N GLN A 43 6.54 2.07 -2.91
CA GLN A 43 6.14 2.84 -4.07
C GLN A 43 7.17 2.65 -5.17
N GLN A 44 6.74 2.12 -6.31
CA GLN A 44 7.54 2.03 -7.52
C GLN A 44 7.20 3.21 -8.44
N ILE A 45 8.22 3.90 -8.93
CA ILE A 45 8.08 5.04 -9.82
C ILE A 45 8.90 4.76 -11.07
N LYS A 46 8.24 4.65 -12.22
CA LYS A 46 8.87 4.31 -13.50
C LYS A 46 8.99 5.52 -14.39
N PHE A 47 10.18 5.71 -14.95
CA PHE A 47 10.54 6.79 -15.85
C PHE A 47 11.05 6.24 -17.17
N LYS A 48 10.91 7.03 -18.23
CA LYS A 48 11.46 6.75 -19.57
C LYS A 48 12.30 7.94 -20.01
N ALA A 49 13.51 7.69 -20.50
CA ALA A 49 14.38 8.75 -20.99
C ALA A 49 13.74 9.44 -22.20
N THR A 50 13.97 10.74 -22.34
CA THR A 50 13.59 11.47 -23.55
C THR A 50 14.46 11.02 -24.72
N HIS A 51 13.84 10.64 -25.84
CA HIS A 51 14.54 10.25 -27.06
C HIS A 51 13.90 10.93 -28.27
N PRO A 52 14.67 11.61 -29.14
CA PRO A 52 14.12 12.40 -30.24
C PRO A 52 13.36 11.57 -31.29
N LEU A 53 13.56 10.24 -31.33
CA LEU A 53 12.98 9.34 -32.34
C LEU A 53 12.20 8.13 -31.79
N ASN A 54 11.92 8.07 -30.48
CA ASN A 54 11.03 7.11 -29.81
C ASN A 54 11.16 5.57 -30.07
N LEU A 55 12.15 5.07 -30.83
CA LEU A 55 12.21 3.64 -31.18
C LEU A 55 12.67 2.74 -30.01
N ILE A 56 13.68 3.14 -29.24
CA ILE A 56 14.10 2.46 -28.01
C ILE A 56 14.61 3.53 -27.04
N ALA A 57 13.94 3.71 -25.90
CA ALA A 57 14.41 4.61 -24.85
C ALA A 57 14.62 3.83 -23.56
N PRO A 58 15.72 4.09 -22.82
CA PRO A 58 15.96 3.50 -21.51
C PRO A 58 14.82 3.78 -20.54
N HIS A 59 14.54 2.79 -19.69
CA HIS A 59 13.63 2.91 -18.56
C HIS A 59 14.42 2.91 -17.26
N LEU A 60 13.91 3.61 -16.27
CA LEU A 60 14.44 3.64 -14.92
C LEU A 60 13.28 3.43 -13.95
N MET A 61 13.46 2.58 -12.96
CA MET A 61 12.52 2.40 -11.87
C MET A 61 13.19 2.82 -10.56
N ILE A 62 12.50 3.60 -9.76
CA ILE A 62 12.91 4.01 -8.42
C ILE A 62 11.87 3.46 -7.45
N GLU A 63 12.32 2.67 -6.48
CA GLU A 63 11.48 2.06 -5.47
C GLU A 63 11.76 2.70 -4.11
N LEU A 64 10.69 3.21 -3.50
CA LEU A 64 10.71 3.82 -2.18
C LEU A 64 10.13 2.83 -1.18
N ARG A 65 10.95 2.35 -0.25
CA ARG A 65 10.54 1.35 0.75
C ARG A 65 10.43 2.00 2.10
N GLN A 66 9.26 1.85 2.75
CA GLN A 66 8.97 2.49 4.04
C GLN A 66 9.99 2.10 5.14
N VAL A 67 10.65 0.95 5.00
CA VAL A 67 11.72 0.48 5.90
C VAL A 67 13.04 1.24 5.77
N GLY A 68 13.09 2.35 5.03
CA GLY A 68 14.27 3.22 4.97
C GLY A 68 15.17 3.02 3.75
N TYR A 69 14.70 2.32 2.71
CA TYR A 69 15.49 2.05 1.52
C TYR A 69 14.95 2.76 0.27
N VAL A 70 15.89 3.16 -0.58
CA VAL A 70 15.63 3.59 -1.96
C VAL A 70 16.41 2.67 -2.87
N GLU A 71 15.72 2.00 -3.78
CA GLU A 71 16.31 1.06 -4.73
C GLU A 71 16.12 1.60 -6.15
N ILE A 72 17.17 1.51 -6.98
CA ILE A 72 17.16 1.99 -8.36
C ILE A 72 17.45 0.80 -9.27
N ASN A 73 16.62 0.68 -10.31
CA ASN A 73 16.64 -0.39 -11.30
C ASN A 73 16.65 0.22 -12.71
N GLY A 74 17.57 -0.22 -13.57
CA GLY A 74 17.70 0.20 -14.96
C GLY A 74 19.13 0.61 -15.35
N ALA A 75 19.29 1.06 -16.60
CA ALA A 75 20.61 1.44 -17.10
C ALA A 75 21.05 2.83 -16.61
N ASN A 76 22.32 2.99 -16.25
CA ASN A 76 22.93 4.29 -15.96
C ASN A 76 23.07 5.14 -17.23
N THR A 77 21.98 5.73 -17.69
CA THR A 77 21.94 6.57 -18.89
C THR A 77 22.13 8.03 -18.51
N ASN A 78 23.02 8.75 -19.20
CA ASN A 78 23.28 10.18 -18.99
C ASN A 78 23.68 10.54 -17.54
N GLY A 79 24.42 9.64 -16.89
CA GLY A 79 24.90 9.80 -15.51
C GLY A 79 23.76 9.89 -14.48
N ILE A 80 22.62 9.26 -14.73
CA ILE A 80 21.44 9.38 -13.87
C ILE A 80 21.70 8.83 -12.46
N PHE A 81 22.58 7.84 -12.31
CA PHE A 81 22.95 7.32 -11.00
C PHE A 81 23.69 8.37 -10.16
N ASP A 82 24.66 9.07 -10.73
CA ASP A 82 25.40 10.13 -10.01
C ASP A 82 24.50 11.31 -9.64
N LYS A 83 23.56 11.65 -10.53
CA LYS A 83 22.55 12.69 -10.29
C LYS A 83 21.63 12.31 -9.13
N LEU A 84 21.14 11.06 -9.10
CA LEU A 84 20.31 10.56 -8.01
C LEU A 84 21.11 10.44 -6.71
N ASP A 85 22.35 9.97 -6.75
CA ASP A 85 23.25 9.91 -5.59
C ASP A 85 23.42 11.29 -4.94
N GLY A 86 23.83 12.29 -5.72
CA GLY A 86 24.01 13.65 -5.23
C GLY A 86 22.71 14.25 -4.67
N TRP A 87 21.59 14.05 -5.36
CA TRP A 87 20.29 14.56 -4.92
C TRP A 87 19.78 13.87 -3.64
N LEU A 88 19.89 12.54 -3.55
CA LEU A 88 19.44 11.76 -2.39
C LEU A 88 20.29 12.08 -1.14
N LYS A 89 21.62 12.20 -1.30
CA LYS A 89 22.52 12.68 -0.24
C LYS A 89 22.14 14.07 0.23
N GLN A 90 21.89 15.00 -0.69
CA GLN A 90 21.55 16.38 -0.36
C GLN A 90 20.17 16.52 0.29
N LYS A 91 19.14 15.89 -0.26
CA LYS A 91 17.74 16.09 0.15
C LYS A 91 17.34 15.21 1.32
N TRP A 92 17.82 13.97 1.33
CA TRP A 92 17.35 12.93 2.25
C TRP A 92 18.45 12.42 3.17
N SER A 93 19.64 13.04 3.14
CA SER A 93 20.81 12.59 3.91
C SER A 93 21.07 11.10 3.72
N ALA A 94 20.81 10.60 2.51
CA ALA A 94 20.92 9.19 2.20
C ALA A 94 22.39 8.77 2.07
N SER A 95 22.66 7.52 2.40
CA SER A 95 23.96 6.88 2.17
C SER A 95 23.79 5.74 1.19
N GLN A 96 24.66 5.67 0.18
CA GLN A 96 24.72 4.52 -0.71
C GLN A 96 25.23 3.31 0.09
N ILE A 97 24.57 2.18 -0.07
CA ILE A 97 24.95 0.90 0.56
C ILE A 97 25.14 -0.17 -0.51
N GLN A 98 25.73 -1.30 -0.13
CA GLN A 98 25.92 -2.42 -1.05
C GLN A 98 24.56 -2.90 -1.59
N ALA A 99 24.40 -2.85 -2.91
CA ALA A 99 23.25 -3.42 -3.60
C ALA A 99 23.44 -4.93 -3.76
N ASP A 100 22.35 -5.67 -3.67
CA ASP A 100 22.29 -7.05 -4.14
C ASP A 100 21.90 -7.02 -5.63
N PRO A 101 22.79 -7.44 -6.55
CA PRO A 101 22.56 -7.36 -7.99
C PRO A 101 21.40 -8.25 -8.47
N GLN A 102 20.88 -9.16 -7.65
CA GLN A 102 19.67 -9.91 -7.97
C GLN A 102 18.39 -9.07 -7.81
N TYR A 103 18.44 -7.97 -7.06
CA TYR A 103 17.27 -7.17 -6.70
C TYR A 103 17.34 -5.72 -7.19
N CYS A 104 18.51 -5.10 -7.20
CA CYS A 104 18.66 -3.71 -7.64
C CYS A 104 20.07 -3.38 -8.13
N ASP A 105 20.16 -2.40 -9.05
CA ASP A 105 21.44 -1.90 -9.57
C ASP A 105 22.13 -0.96 -8.57
N VAL A 106 21.34 -0.13 -7.86
CA VAL A 106 21.85 0.80 -6.84
C VAL A 106 20.90 0.83 -5.64
N LYS A 107 21.46 0.90 -4.43
CA LYS A 107 20.70 0.94 -3.19
C LYS A 107 21.19 2.04 -2.25
N PHE A 108 20.25 2.73 -1.63
CA PHE A 108 20.48 3.75 -0.60
C PHE A 108 19.70 3.44 0.67
N SER A 109 20.26 3.84 1.81
CA SER A 109 19.57 3.91 3.09
C SER A 109 19.32 5.36 3.51
N THR A 110 18.15 5.66 4.07
CA THR A 110 17.79 6.99 4.60
C THR A 110 16.75 6.89 5.71
N SER A 111 16.79 7.83 6.66
CA SER A 111 15.76 8.01 7.70
C SER A 111 14.64 8.99 7.29
N SER A 112 14.59 9.40 6.01
CA SER A 112 13.61 10.38 5.52
C SER A 112 12.18 9.86 5.50
N PHE A 113 11.98 8.54 5.52
CA PHE A 113 10.67 7.92 5.56
C PHE A 113 10.05 8.09 6.95
N LYS A 114 8.86 8.68 6.98
CA LYS A 114 8.08 8.85 8.19
C LYS A 114 6.88 7.95 8.10
N SER A 115 6.70 7.14 9.14
CA SER A 115 5.46 6.42 9.37
C SER A 115 4.76 7.02 10.55
N ARG A 116 3.46 7.03 10.42
CA ARG A 116 2.53 7.37 11.45
C ARG A 116 1.30 6.63 10.90
N GLY A 117 0.74 5.63 11.60
CA GLY A 117 -0.54 4.88 11.45
C GLY A 117 -1.32 4.80 10.13
N SER A 118 -2.42 4.08 10.15
CA SER A 118 -3.31 3.92 9.01
C SER A 118 -4.65 3.33 9.42
N VAL A 119 -5.74 3.82 8.85
CA VAL A 119 -7.05 3.15 8.88
C VAL A 119 -7.18 2.25 7.65
N GLU A 120 -7.47 0.97 7.86
CA GLU A 120 -7.72 -0.04 6.84
C GLU A 120 -9.17 -0.56 6.93
N PHE A 121 -9.90 -0.51 5.81
CA PHE A 121 -11.22 -1.11 5.70
C PHE A 121 -11.10 -2.57 5.28
N ARG A 122 -11.62 -3.50 6.09
CA ARG A 122 -11.70 -4.91 5.75
C ARG A 122 -13.14 -5.33 5.52
N ASP A 123 -13.46 -5.67 4.27
CA ASP A 123 -14.78 -6.13 3.82
C ASP A 123 -15.28 -7.44 4.49
N GLN A 124 -14.56 -7.99 5.48
CA GLN A 124 -14.91 -9.16 6.29
C GLN A 124 -15.66 -8.78 7.58
N GLY A 125 -16.28 -7.59 7.61
CA GLY A 125 -17.07 -7.15 8.75
C GLY A 125 -16.26 -6.42 9.82
N TYR A 126 -15.07 -5.91 9.48
CA TYR A 126 -14.23 -5.18 10.42
C TYR A 126 -13.61 -3.93 9.79
N ILE A 127 -13.19 -3.00 10.64
CA ILE A 127 -12.31 -1.88 10.29
C ILE A 127 -11.12 -1.97 11.24
N GLU A 128 -9.92 -1.94 10.70
CA GLU A 128 -8.69 -2.01 11.49
C GLU A 128 -8.00 -0.66 11.43
N VAL A 129 -7.58 -0.15 12.57
CA VAL A 129 -6.88 1.11 12.72
C VAL A 129 -5.56 0.81 13.36
N ASN A 130 -4.51 1.04 12.59
CA ASN A 130 -3.14 0.88 12.98
C ASN A 130 -2.53 2.25 13.25
N GLY A 131 -1.49 2.23 14.05
CA GLY A 131 -0.92 3.38 14.67
C GLY A 131 -1.97 4.31 15.31
N LEU A 132 -2.27 4.11 16.59
CA LEU A 132 -2.89 5.15 17.40
C LEU A 132 -2.00 5.62 18.55
N HIS A 133 -0.81 5.03 18.74
CA HIS A 133 0.07 5.33 19.85
C HIS A 133 0.51 6.80 19.85
N ASP A 134 0.75 7.39 18.67
CA ASP A 134 1.04 8.81 18.56
C ASP A 134 -0.20 9.70 18.25
N ALA A 135 -1.42 9.17 18.13
CA ALA A 135 -2.63 9.90 17.70
C ALA A 135 -3.88 9.51 18.51
N GLN A 136 -3.82 9.72 19.82
CA GLN A 136 -4.93 9.36 20.71
C GLN A 136 -6.21 10.16 20.41
N ASP A 137 -6.10 11.36 19.85
CA ASP A 137 -7.22 12.19 19.40
C ASP A 137 -7.99 11.57 18.23
N VAL A 138 -7.31 10.81 17.37
CA VAL A 138 -7.93 10.08 16.25
C VAL A 138 -8.88 9.02 16.73
N LYS A 139 -8.56 8.34 17.83
CA LYS A 139 -9.43 7.28 18.38
C LYS A 139 -10.83 7.82 18.66
N SER A 140 -10.92 8.94 19.40
CA SER A 140 -12.20 9.57 19.72
C SER A 140 -12.94 10.02 18.46
N ALA A 141 -12.23 10.59 17.49
CA ALA A 141 -12.84 10.99 16.23
C ALA A 141 -13.39 9.81 15.43
N LEU A 142 -12.70 8.66 15.44
CA LEU A 142 -13.17 7.45 14.79
C LEU A 142 -14.35 6.80 15.54
N ASP A 143 -14.39 6.90 16.88
CA ASP A 143 -15.54 6.47 17.67
C ASP A 143 -16.78 7.31 17.31
N ASP A 144 -16.64 8.64 17.25
CA ASP A 144 -17.70 9.58 16.82
C ASP A 144 -18.22 9.27 15.41
N TYR A 145 -17.37 8.72 14.55
CA TYR A 145 -17.75 8.37 13.19
C TYR A 145 -18.42 7.00 13.11
N TYR A 146 -17.83 5.96 13.70
CA TYR A 146 -18.23 4.58 13.47
C TYR A 146 -19.32 4.08 14.42
N ILE A 147 -19.30 4.47 15.69
CA ILE A 147 -20.28 3.98 16.67
C ILE A 147 -21.72 4.38 16.29
N PRO A 148 -22.01 5.62 15.85
CA PRO A 148 -23.36 5.99 15.38
C PRO A 148 -23.82 5.22 14.14
N GLN A 149 -22.90 4.66 13.37
CA GLN A 149 -23.20 3.81 12.21
C GLN A 149 -23.49 2.35 12.60
N GLY A 150 -23.55 2.03 13.89
CA GLY A 150 -23.80 0.70 14.42
C GLY A 150 -22.57 -0.18 14.50
N CYS A 151 -21.37 0.37 14.29
CA CYS A 151 -20.14 -0.35 14.58
C CYS A 151 -19.94 -0.49 16.10
N THR A 152 -19.24 -1.53 16.51
CA THR A 152 -18.86 -1.74 17.92
C THR A 152 -17.37 -1.96 18.01
N HIS A 153 -16.74 -1.65 19.15
CA HIS A 153 -15.38 -2.11 19.40
C HIS A 153 -15.30 -3.63 19.28
N TYR A 154 -14.26 -4.10 18.61
CA TYR A 154 -13.96 -5.52 18.54
C TYR A 154 -13.38 -5.99 19.87
N THR A 155 -13.98 -7.02 20.46
CA THR A 155 -13.42 -7.72 21.60
C THR A 155 -12.66 -8.93 21.09
N GLN A 156 -11.37 -9.02 21.45
CA GLN A 156 -10.49 -10.12 21.09
C GLN A 156 -11.06 -11.45 21.59
N GLY A 157 -11.05 -12.46 20.72
CA GLY A 157 -11.49 -13.81 21.09
C GLY A 157 -10.48 -14.50 22.01
N PHE A 158 -10.94 -15.47 22.81
CA PHE A 158 -10.10 -16.23 23.77
C PHE A 158 -8.84 -16.87 23.16
N LEU A 159 -8.86 -17.19 21.86
CA LEU A 159 -7.74 -17.82 21.15
C LEU A 159 -6.84 -16.84 20.38
N GLU A 160 -7.24 -15.58 20.24
CA GLU A 160 -6.38 -14.56 19.64
C GLU A 160 -5.33 -14.16 20.67
N LYS A 161 -4.04 -14.19 20.29
CA LYS A 161 -2.95 -13.94 21.24
C LYS A 161 -2.67 -12.45 21.43
N GLU A 162 -2.71 -11.65 20.36
CA GLU A 162 -2.55 -10.19 20.41
C GLU A 162 -3.32 -9.53 19.26
N PRO A 163 -3.86 -8.31 19.45
CA PRO A 163 -4.51 -7.58 18.38
C PRO A 163 -3.44 -7.02 17.42
N TYR A 164 -3.58 -7.33 16.13
CA TYR A 164 -2.66 -6.88 15.07
C TYR A 164 -2.74 -5.36 14.78
N CYS A 165 -3.65 -4.65 15.44
CA CYS A 165 -3.94 -3.23 15.23
C CYS A 165 -4.29 -2.55 16.55
N ASP A 166 -4.02 -1.26 16.66
CA ASP A 166 -4.27 -0.47 17.88
C ASP A 166 -5.76 -0.35 18.21
N LEU A 167 -6.62 -0.38 17.19
CA LEU A 167 -8.07 -0.33 17.36
C LEU A 167 -8.77 -1.08 16.23
N LYS A 168 -9.81 -1.82 16.59
CA LYS A 168 -10.61 -2.58 15.65
C LYS A 168 -12.08 -2.39 15.93
N TYR A 169 -12.86 -2.17 14.88
CA TYR A 169 -14.31 -2.10 14.93
C TYR A 169 -14.91 -3.32 14.24
N ARG A 170 -15.96 -3.89 14.82
CA ARG A 170 -16.90 -4.79 14.15
C ARG A 170 -17.97 -3.94 13.48
N THR A 171 -18.22 -4.17 12.19
CA THR A 171 -19.24 -3.44 11.43
C THR A 171 -20.58 -4.20 11.45
N PRO A 172 -21.74 -3.52 11.38
CA PRO A 172 -23.02 -4.20 11.23
C PRO A 172 -23.12 -4.91 9.87
N GLY A 173 -24.03 -5.89 9.76
CA GLY A 173 -24.11 -6.78 8.59
C GLY A 173 -24.36 -6.10 7.24
N ASN A 174 -24.95 -4.90 7.24
CA ASN A 174 -25.24 -4.09 6.06
C ASN A 174 -24.25 -2.92 5.86
N PHE A 175 -23.18 -2.84 6.65
CA PHE A 175 -22.21 -1.76 6.56
C PHE A 175 -21.48 -1.76 5.21
N TYR A 176 -20.99 -2.94 4.82
CA TYR A 176 -20.42 -3.21 3.51
C TYR A 176 -21.49 -3.86 2.63
N TYR A 177 -21.75 -3.26 1.48
CA TYR A 177 -22.55 -3.86 0.42
C TYR A 177 -21.64 -4.59 -0.55
N ARG A 178 -22.02 -5.81 -0.96
CA ARG A 178 -21.36 -6.54 -2.03
C ARG A 178 -22.39 -7.35 -2.84
N SER A 179 -22.31 -7.23 -4.16
CA SER A 179 -23.03 -8.07 -5.12
C SER A 179 -22.17 -8.26 -6.37
N GLY A 180 -21.60 -9.44 -6.57
CA GLY A 180 -20.63 -9.68 -7.64
C GLY A 180 -19.39 -8.79 -7.52
N SER A 181 -19.08 -8.02 -8.58
CA SER A 181 -18.03 -7.01 -8.59
C SER A 181 -18.44 -5.67 -7.95
N THR A 182 -19.74 -5.47 -7.73
CA THR A 182 -20.27 -4.25 -7.12
C THR A 182 -20.06 -4.29 -5.61
N ASN A 183 -19.52 -3.21 -5.05
CA ASN A 183 -19.41 -3.01 -3.61
C ASN A 183 -19.49 -1.50 -3.27
N ASN A 184 -19.68 -1.17 -1.99
CA ASN A 184 -19.70 0.22 -1.52
C ASN A 184 -18.38 0.68 -0.87
N LEU A 185 -17.27 -0.04 -1.04
CA LEU A 185 -16.02 0.24 -0.34
C LEU A 185 -15.50 1.65 -0.67
N GLY A 186 -15.48 2.01 -1.95
CA GLY A 186 -15.08 3.35 -2.38
C GLY A 186 -15.93 4.46 -1.75
N LYS A 187 -17.25 4.25 -1.67
CA LYS A 187 -18.17 5.19 -0.99
C LYS A 187 -17.80 5.34 0.50
N ARG A 188 -17.59 4.22 1.21
CA ARG A 188 -17.18 4.25 2.63
C ARG A 188 -15.86 4.94 2.86
N THR A 189 -14.90 4.72 1.97
CA THR A 189 -13.61 5.41 2.03
C THR A 189 -13.76 6.91 1.82
N THR A 190 -14.57 7.34 0.85
CA THR A 190 -14.82 8.78 0.62
C THR A 190 -15.57 9.43 1.79
N GLU A 191 -16.56 8.75 2.39
CA GLU A 191 -17.28 9.25 3.56
C GLU A 191 -16.34 9.44 4.77
N LEU A 192 -15.48 8.46 5.06
CA LEU A 192 -14.48 8.59 6.13
C LEU A 192 -13.48 9.71 5.80
N ALA A 193 -12.97 9.75 4.57
CA ALA A 193 -12.02 10.77 4.15
C ALA A 193 -12.59 12.18 4.29
N HIS A 194 -13.86 12.38 3.97
CA HIS A 194 -14.55 13.65 4.16
C HIS A 194 -14.68 14.00 5.64
N PHE A 195 -15.13 13.05 6.47
CA PHE A 195 -15.26 13.24 7.92
C PHE A 195 -13.93 13.60 8.60
N MET A 196 -12.87 12.89 8.23
CA MET A 196 -11.51 13.09 8.75
C MET A 196 -10.89 14.38 8.19
N GLY A 197 -11.19 14.73 6.93
CA GLY A 197 -10.86 16.00 6.28
C GLY A 197 -11.26 17.21 7.11
N ASN A 198 -12.49 17.20 7.62
CA ASN A 198 -13.02 18.27 8.46
C ASN A 198 -12.34 18.39 9.83
N ARG A 199 -11.48 17.42 10.19
CA ARG A 199 -10.67 17.38 11.41
C ARG A 199 -9.17 17.57 11.15
N GLY A 200 -8.81 18.03 9.95
CA GLY A 200 -7.42 18.28 9.56
C GLY A 200 -6.66 17.05 9.04
N TRP A 201 -7.33 15.92 8.86
CA TRP A 201 -6.72 14.68 8.38
C TRP A 201 -6.95 14.50 6.88
N LYS A 202 -5.93 14.08 6.14
CA LYS A 202 -6.03 13.88 4.68
C LYS A 202 -5.98 12.40 4.32
N LEU A 203 -6.92 11.95 3.49
CA LEU A 203 -6.80 10.65 2.83
C LEU A 203 -5.62 10.69 1.86
N MET A 204 -4.58 9.90 2.15
CA MET A 204 -3.37 9.86 1.33
C MET A 204 -3.39 8.74 0.28
N LEU A 205 -3.97 7.59 0.62
CA LEU A 205 -3.99 6.41 -0.25
C LEU A 205 -5.20 5.53 0.07
N CYS A 206 -5.81 4.99 -0.96
CA CYS A 206 -6.85 3.96 -0.87
C CYS A 206 -6.50 2.85 -1.85
N ASN A 207 -5.96 1.74 -1.33
CA ASN A 207 -5.64 0.57 -2.15
C ASN A 207 -6.79 -0.42 -2.08
N GLY A 208 -7.34 -0.80 -3.24
CA GLY A 208 -8.23 -1.94 -3.34
C GLY A 208 -7.41 -3.22 -3.30
N GLY A 209 -7.46 -3.96 -2.19
CA GLY A 209 -6.88 -5.30 -2.14
C GLY A 209 -7.65 -6.23 -3.07
N GLN A 210 -7.04 -6.67 -4.18
CA GLN A 210 -7.60 -7.80 -4.92
C GLN A 210 -7.40 -9.06 -4.07
N ARG A 211 -8.50 -9.63 -3.56
CA ARG A 211 -8.47 -11.04 -3.18
C ARG A 211 -8.38 -11.85 -4.47
N HIS A 212 -7.20 -12.38 -4.77
CA HIS A 212 -7.15 -13.59 -5.57
C HIS A 212 -8.07 -14.61 -4.89
N ARG A 213 -9.13 -15.05 -5.59
CA ARG A 213 -9.79 -16.31 -5.26
C ARG A 213 -8.71 -17.38 -5.41
N ALA A 214 -8.06 -17.76 -4.30
CA ALA A 214 -7.45 -19.06 -4.23
C ALA A 214 -8.58 -20.05 -4.53
N LEU A 215 -8.39 -20.83 -5.60
CA LEU A 215 -9.34 -21.84 -6.04
C LEU A 215 -9.79 -22.71 -4.86
N THR A 216 -11.05 -22.58 -4.45
CA THR A 216 -11.80 -23.72 -3.92
C THR A 216 -12.26 -24.58 -5.10
N GLY A 217 -11.27 -25.11 -5.83
CA GLY A 217 -11.38 -26.27 -6.69
C GLY A 217 -10.85 -27.47 -5.94
N LEU A 218 -11.57 -27.90 -4.90
CA LEU A 218 -11.33 -29.14 -4.16
C LEU A 218 -12.52 -29.37 -3.22
N LEU A 219 -13.64 -29.89 -3.76
CA LEU A 219 -14.71 -30.66 -3.05
C LEU A 219 -16.01 -30.83 -3.88
N THR A 220 -15.93 -31.13 -5.18
CA THR A 220 -17.08 -31.67 -5.96
C THR A 220 -16.73 -32.87 -6.83
N GLY A 221 -15.58 -33.51 -6.58
CA GLY A 221 -15.15 -34.72 -7.28
C GLY A 221 -15.16 -35.94 -6.38
N LEU A 222 -16.31 -36.34 -5.82
CA LEU A 222 -16.52 -37.64 -5.17
C LEU A 222 -18.03 -37.87 -4.97
N ARG A 223 -18.73 -38.25 -6.05
CA ARG A 223 -19.96 -39.09 -6.08
C ARG A 223 -20.61 -39.01 -7.46
N ALA A 224 -20.18 -39.92 -8.34
CA ALA A 224 -21.00 -40.56 -9.36
C ALA A 224 -20.07 -41.36 -10.28
N ASN A 225 -19.72 -42.59 -9.87
CA ASN A 225 -19.34 -43.69 -10.75
C ASN A 225 -19.01 -44.92 -9.88
N ALA A 226 -20.05 -45.62 -9.44
CA ALA A 226 -19.98 -47.02 -9.04
C ALA A 226 -21.41 -47.55 -8.90
N LEU A 227 -21.95 -48.11 -9.99
CA LEU A 227 -22.91 -49.23 -10.01
C LEU A 227 -23.50 -49.36 -11.42
N ARG A 228 -22.81 -50.13 -12.28
CA ARG A 228 -23.41 -50.95 -13.34
C ARG A 228 -22.36 -51.93 -13.88
N ALA A 229 -22.83 -53.14 -14.19
CA ALA A 229 -22.12 -54.39 -14.55
C ALA A 229 -21.56 -55.11 -13.31
N THR A 230 -21.95 -56.33 -12.95
CA THR A 230 -22.62 -57.47 -13.61
C THR A 230 -23.28 -58.29 -12.47
N VAL A 231 -24.34 -59.08 -12.66
CA VAL A 231 -24.29 -60.49 -13.10
C VAL A 231 -25.65 -60.89 -13.71
N SER A 232 -25.57 -61.71 -14.75
CA SER A 232 -26.57 -62.66 -15.24
C SER A 232 -27.26 -63.48 -14.15
#